data_AF-A0A183UFD4-F1
#
_entry.id   AF-A0A183UFD4-F1
#
_cell.length_a   1.000
_cell.length_b   1.000
_cell.length_c   1.000
_cell.angle_alpha   90.00
_cell.angle_beta   90.00
_cell.angle_gamma   90.00
#
_symmetry.space_group_name_H-M   'P 1'
#
loop_
_entity.id
_entity.type
_entity.pdbx_description
1 polymer ?
#
loop_
_entity_poly.entity_id
_entity_poly.type
_entity_poly.pdbx_seq_one_letter_code
_entity_poly.pdbx_strand_id
1 'polypeptide(L)'
;MNGMPKIDEITALEYTSLKVPYELLNKRFRTAQKSIDRHNFRVREAANELSKQIEAEKVNDIITVAPQTQTMMERLDALQESFSQVVADEMSMAKLLQSRINYLKEVKSVRLPCSIAKNGSSCFKANTDDAWKRETWKQQRINRLIIDHLLRSGYFETAQKLAEQSDVEVMCNKSIFMIAKQVEDSLSRHETDRCIEWIMDNKSKLRRLKSNLEIALRIQECIEMVKKGQRMQAVMYARKHFSTLPPQLWTGPVLKVMGLIGFGRTYDIESYKALCSDDKWDMLIELFRQENARIFQVFIYALLYDQLLCIVTTRVYFLVAFKIAVVRKKILC
;
A
#
# COMPACT_ATOMS: atom_id res chain seq x y z
N MET A 1 -10.15 -27.20 -24.07
CA MET A 1 -9.85 -25.81 -23.62
C MET A 1 -10.69 -25.54 -22.38
N ASN A 2 -10.09 -25.66 -21.20
CA ASN A 2 -10.77 -25.40 -19.93
C ASN A 2 -11.13 -23.91 -19.86
N GLY A 3 -12.42 -23.61 -19.99
CA GLY A 3 -12.93 -22.24 -19.87
C GLY A 3 -12.52 -21.67 -18.52
N MET A 4 -11.86 -20.51 -18.53
CA MET A 4 -11.60 -19.75 -17.30
C MET A 4 -12.93 -19.60 -16.53
N PRO A 5 -12.99 -19.98 -15.25
CA PRO A 5 -14.20 -19.80 -14.46
C PRO A 5 -14.55 -18.31 -14.45
N LYS A 6 -15.77 -17.96 -14.86
CA LYS A 6 -16.29 -16.58 -14.79
C LYS A 6 -16.08 -16.08 -13.36
N ILE A 7 -15.22 -15.08 -13.20
CA ILE A 7 -15.00 -14.43 -11.91
C ILE A 7 -16.30 -13.72 -11.58
N ASP A 8 -16.95 -14.17 -10.52
CA ASP A 8 -18.17 -13.57 -10.03
C ASP A 8 -17.91 -12.19 -9.40
N GLU A 9 -18.83 -11.23 -9.57
CA GLU A 9 -18.67 -9.84 -9.12
C GLU A 9 -18.36 -9.71 -7.62
N ILE A 10 -18.93 -10.58 -6.78
CA ILE A 10 -18.63 -10.59 -5.34
C ILE A 10 -17.18 -11.03 -5.12
N THR A 11 -16.72 -12.03 -5.87
CA THR A 11 -15.33 -12.51 -5.79
C THR A 11 -14.33 -11.43 -6.25
N ALA A 12 -14.70 -10.62 -7.25
CA ALA A 12 -13.90 -9.48 -7.69
C ALA A 12 -13.84 -8.36 -6.64
N LEU A 13 -14.95 -8.09 -5.94
CA LEU A 13 -15.00 -7.08 -4.88
C LEU A 13 -14.22 -7.51 -3.63
N GLU A 14 -14.22 -8.81 -3.31
CA GLU A 14 -13.47 -9.39 -2.20
C GLU A 14 -11.96 -9.56 -2.50
N TYR A 15 -11.51 -9.30 -3.74
CA TYR A 15 -10.10 -9.37 -4.12
C TYR A 15 -9.23 -8.42 -3.28
N THR A 16 -9.73 -7.21 -3.00
CA THR A 16 -9.02 -6.21 -2.20
C THR A 16 -8.76 -6.69 -0.76
N SER A 17 -9.67 -7.49 -0.20
CA SER A 17 -9.55 -8.12 1.12
C SER A 17 -8.35 -9.07 1.22
N LEU A 18 -7.93 -9.69 0.12
CA LEU A 18 -6.75 -10.57 0.07
C LEU A 18 -5.50 -9.88 -0.46
N LYS A 19 -5.67 -8.90 -1.35
CA LYS A 19 -4.56 -8.21 -2.01
C LYS A 19 -3.70 -7.43 -1.01
N VAL A 20 -4.35 -6.69 -0.13
CA VAL A 20 -3.70 -5.87 0.90
C VAL A 20 -2.76 -6.68 1.80
N PRO A 21 -3.22 -7.76 2.49
CA PRO A 21 -2.35 -8.56 3.35
C PRO A 21 -1.29 -9.32 2.55
N TYR A 22 -1.56 -9.69 1.29
CA TYR A 22 -0.54 -10.27 0.41
C TYR A 22 0.59 -9.28 0.09
N GLU A 23 0.27 -8.02 -0.23
CA GLU A 23 1.30 -7.01 -0.47
C GLU A 23 2.10 -6.70 0.81
N LEU A 24 1.46 -6.71 1.98
CA LEU A 24 2.15 -6.55 3.26
C LEU A 24 3.08 -7.74 3.54
N LEU A 25 2.65 -8.98 3.30
CA LEU A 25 3.49 -10.17 3.41
C LEU A 25 4.68 -10.10 2.45
N ASN A 26 4.45 -9.74 1.18
CA ASN A 26 5.51 -9.63 0.18
C ASN A 26 6.52 -8.52 0.54
N LYS A 27 6.05 -7.40 1.12
CA LYS A 27 6.93 -6.34 1.65
C LYS A 27 7.78 -6.90 2.80
N ARG A 28 7.18 -7.58 3.78
CA ARG A 28 7.88 -8.20 4.91
C ARG A 28 8.91 -9.22 4.44
N PHE A 29 8.54 -10.13 3.56
CA PHE A 29 9.42 -11.14 2.98
C PHE A 29 10.65 -10.54 2.29
N ARG A 30 10.46 -9.48 1.48
CA ARG A 30 11.60 -8.81 0.82
C ARG A 30 12.51 -8.08 1.79
N THR A 31 11.95 -7.49 2.85
CA THR A 31 12.74 -6.83 3.90
C THR A 31 13.51 -7.85 4.72
N ALA A 32 12.86 -8.95 5.09
CA ALA A 32 13.44 -10.11 5.76
C ALA A 32 14.62 -10.68 4.97
N GLN A 33 14.42 -10.98 3.68
CA GLN A 33 15.47 -11.48 2.80
C GLN A 33 16.69 -10.56 2.79
N LYS A 34 16.49 -9.25 2.60
CA LYS A 34 17.58 -8.27 2.63
C LYS A 34 18.27 -8.19 3.99
N SER A 35 17.53 -8.38 5.10
CA SER A 35 18.12 -8.40 6.43
C SER A 35 19.02 -9.61 6.60
N ILE A 36 18.50 -10.80 6.27
CA ILE A 36 19.23 -12.06 6.32
C ILE A 36 20.48 -12.01 5.44
N ASP A 37 20.38 -11.49 4.21
CA ASP A 37 21.52 -11.34 3.31
C ASP A 37 22.62 -10.42 3.90
N ARG A 38 22.24 -9.34 4.58
CA ARG A 38 23.19 -8.44 5.27
C ARG A 38 23.85 -9.12 6.46
N HIS A 39 23.10 -9.83 7.30
CA HIS A 39 23.67 -10.57 8.42
C HIS A 39 24.61 -11.68 7.95
N ASN A 40 24.21 -12.45 6.93
CA ASN A 40 25.06 -13.46 6.29
C ASN A 40 26.35 -12.85 5.72
N PHE A 41 26.27 -11.69 5.08
CA PHE A 41 27.47 -10.98 4.60
C PHE A 41 28.41 -10.62 5.76
N ARG A 42 27.89 -10.04 6.85
CA ARG A 42 28.69 -9.66 8.03
C ARG A 42 29.34 -10.87 8.71
N VAL A 43 28.65 -12.00 8.80
CA VAL A 43 29.21 -13.24 9.36
C VAL A 43 30.31 -13.79 8.45
N ARG A 44 30.08 -13.85 7.13
CA ARG A 44 31.11 -14.29 6.16
C ARG A 44 32.33 -13.38 6.15
N GLU A 45 32.13 -12.07 6.23
CA GLU A 45 33.23 -11.10 6.27
C GLU A 45 34.09 -11.28 7.52
N ALA A 46 33.47 -11.47 8.70
CA ALA A 46 34.22 -11.78 9.93
C ALA A 46 34.97 -13.12 9.84
N ALA A 47 34.33 -14.15 9.29
CA ALA A 47 34.95 -15.46 9.12
C ALA A 47 36.16 -15.40 8.17
N ASN A 48 36.01 -14.71 7.02
CA ASN A 48 37.09 -14.56 6.04
C ASN A 48 38.25 -13.74 6.58
N GLU A 49 37.98 -12.71 7.38
CA GLU A 49 39.03 -11.91 8.02
C GLU A 49 39.82 -12.75 9.03
N LEU A 50 39.12 -13.53 9.87
CA LEU A 50 39.76 -14.48 10.78
C LEU A 50 40.60 -15.52 10.02
N SER A 51 40.06 -16.12 8.95
CA SER A 51 40.78 -17.08 8.11
C SER A 51 42.05 -16.49 7.51
N LYS A 52 41.99 -15.27 6.97
CA LYS A 52 43.17 -14.58 6.41
C LYS A 52 44.24 -14.28 7.46
N GLN A 53 43.84 -13.94 8.67
CA GLN A 53 44.78 -13.65 9.74
C GLN A 53 45.47 -14.92 10.26
N ILE A 54 44.75 -16.04 10.30
CA ILE A 54 45.30 -17.37 10.57
C ILE A 54 46.28 -17.79 9.46
N GLU A 55 45.91 -17.63 8.19
CA GLU A 55 46.75 -17.97 7.03
C GLU A 55 48.02 -17.12 6.94
N ALA A 56 47.99 -15.87 7.43
CA ALA A 56 49.12 -14.95 7.41
C ALA A 56 50.13 -15.15 8.56
N GLU A 57 49.96 -16.20 9.39
CA GLU A 57 50.77 -16.45 10.62
C GLU A 57 50.86 -15.24 11.58
N LYS A 58 49.94 -14.27 11.45
CA LYS A 58 49.88 -13.08 12.32
C LYS A 58 49.22 -13.37 13.67
N VAL A 59 48.79 -14.61 13.89
CA VAL A 59 47.94 -15.05 14.97
C VAL A 59 48.65 -16.19 15.70
N ASN A 60 49.55 -15.84 16.62
CA ASN A 60 50.27 -16.82 17.43
C ASN A 60 49.74 -16.94 18.86
N ASP A 61 48.83 -16.04 19.29
CA ASP A 61 48.36 -15.98 20.67
C ASP A 61 46.83 -15.95 20.78
N ILE A 62 46.30 -16.67 21.77
CA ILE A 62 44.85 -16.74 22.10
C ILE A 62 44.24 -15.34 22.32
N ILE A 63 45.07 -14.37 22.74
CA ILE A 63 44.68 -13.00 23.04
C ILE A 63 44.16 -12.25 21.80
N THR A 64 44.67 -12.56 20.59
CA THR A 64 44.23 -11.91 19.35
C THR A 64 43.03 -12.62 18.70
N VAL A 65 42.89 -13.93 18.91
CA VAL A 65 41.77 -14.75 18.39
C VAL A 65 40.49 -14.56 19.19
N ALA A 66 40.59 -14.54 20.52
CA ALA A 66 39.44 -14.44 21.43
C ALA A 66 38.48 -13.26 21.14
N PRO A 67 38.95 -12.02 20.90
CA PRO A 67 38.03 -10.91 20.57
C PRO A 67 37.35 -11.07 19.20
N GLN A 68 37.97 -11.78 18.25
CA GLN A 68 37.41 -12.01 16.92
C GLN A 68 36.35 -13.11 16.93
N THR A 69 36.60 -14.19 17.68
CA THR A 69 35.59 -15.23 17.91
C THR A 69 34.42 -14.68 18.72
N GLN A 70 34.67 -13.82 19.70
CA GLN A 70 33.63 -13.08 20.42
C GLN A 70 32.78 -12.22 19.47
N THR A 71 33.42 -11.43 18.60
CA THR A 71 32.72 -10.62 17.58
C THR A 71 31.88 -11.50 16.64
N MET A 72 32.38 -12.69 16.27
CA MET A 72 31.62 -13.64 15.45
C MET A 72 30.42 -14.22 16.20
N MET A 73 30.56 -14.58 17.47
CA MET A 73 29.46 -15.03 18.32
C MET A 73 28.38 -13.96 18.42
N GLU A 74 28.75 -12.70 18.71
CA GLU A 74 27.81 -11.58 18.75
C GLU A 74 27.07 -11.38 17.42
N ARG A 75 27.75 -11.54 16.28
CA ARG A 75 27.11 -11.45 14.95
C ARG A 75 26.16 -12.62 14.67
N LEU A 76 26.47 -13.82 15.17
CA LEU A 76 25.61 -15.00 15.05
C LEU A 76 24.38 -14.89 15.96
N ASP A 77 24.55 -14.41 17.19
CA ASP A 77 23.44 -14.15 18.12
C ASP A 77 22.48 -13.10 17.52
N ALA A 78 23.03 -11.99 16.99
CA ALA A 78 22.22 -10.99 16.31
C ALA A 78 21.49 -11.53 15.05
N LEU A 79 22.11 -12.47 14.32
CA LEU A 79 21.45 -13.17 13.21
C LEU A 79 20.32 -14.07 13.72
N GLN A 80 20.55 -14.82 14.80
CA GLN A 80 19.56 -15.72 15.39
C GLN A 80 18.33 -14.95 15.90
N GLU A 81 18.54 -13.87 16.64
CA GLU A 81 17.48 -12.99 17.11
C GLU A 81 16.69 -12.38 15.94
N SER A 82 17.41 -11.84 14.94
CA SER A 82 16.76 -11.27 13.75
C SER A 82 15.96 -12.32 12.98
N PHE A 83 16.45 -13.56 12.89
CA PHE A 83 15.76 -14.64 12.19
C PHE A 83 14.49 -15.06 12.93
N SER A 84 14.55 -15.24 14.25
CA SER A 84 13.39 -15.55 15.08
C SER A 84 12.29 -14.50 14.93
N GLN A 85 12.64 -13.21 14.94
CA GLN A 85 11.68 -12.13 14.75
C GLN A 85 11.06 -12.15 13.34
N VAL A 86 11.88 -12.33 12.31
CA VAL A 86 11.42 -12.43 10.91
C VAL A 86 10.43 -13.58 10.74
N VAL A 87 10.73 -14.76 11.28
CA VAL A 87 9.87 -15.94 11.19
C VAL A 87 8.55 -15.70 11.93
N ALA A 88 8.59 -15.09 13.11
CA ALA A 88 7.40 -14.75 13.87
C ALA A 88 6.48 -13.78 13.10
N ASP A 89 7.07 -12.72 12.53
CA ASP A 89 6.36 -11.73 11.71
C ASP A 89 5.71 -12.38 10.48
N GLU A 90 6.46 -13.18 9.72
CA GLU A 90 5.94 -13.86 8.52
C GLU A 90 4.84 -14.86 8.86
N MET A 91 5.00 -15.63 9.95
CA MET A 91 3.99 -16.59 10.40
C MET A 91 2.69 -15.89 10.84
N SER A 92 2.79 -14.73 11.50
CA SER A 92 1.61 -13.93 11.86
C SER A 92 0.82 -13.47 10.63
N MET A 93 1.54 -13.02 9.58
CA MET A 93 0.94 -12.58 8.31
C MET A 93 0.36 -13.75 7.51
N ALA A 94 1.01 -14.91 7.52
CA ALA A 94 0.49 -16.13 6.91
C ALA A 94 -0.80 -16.60 7.60
N LYS A 95 -0.85 -16.56 8.94
CA LYS A 95 -2.07 -16.85 9.71
C LYS A 95 -3.20 -15.88 9.36
N LEU A 96 -2.91 -14.58 9.27
CA LEU A 96 -3.88 -13.57 8.85
C LEU A 96 -4.47 -13.90 7.47
N LEU A 97 -3.61 -14.18 6.48
CA LEU A 97 -4.04 -14.58 5.13
C LEU A 97 -4.88 -15.86 5.16
N GLN A 98 -4.48 -16.85 5.95
CA GLN A 98 -5.23 -18.10 6.10
C GLN A 98 -6.63 -17.87 6.67
N SER A 99 -6.77 -17.03 7.71
CA SER A 99 -8.07 -16.66 8.28
C SER A 99 -8.95 -15.96 7.24
N ARG A 100 -8.41 -15.03 6.45
CA ARG A 100 -9.16 -14.37 5.39
C ARG A 100 -9.57 -15.31 4.26
N ILE A 101 -8.71 -16.27 3.90
CA ILE A 101 -9.03 -17.31 2.91
C ILE A 101 -10.14 -18.23 3.44
N ASN A 102 -10.09 -18.63 4.71
CA ASN A 102 -11.11 -19.48 5.33
C ASN A 102 -12.48 -18.80 5.31
N TYR A 103 -12.54 -17.53 5.73
CA TYR A 103 -13.75 -16.73 5.61
C TYR A 103 -14.28 -16.69 4.17
N LEU A 104 -13.41 -16.46 3.17
CA LEU A 104 -13.82 -16.44 1.76
C LEU A 104 -14.25 -17.80 1.22
N LYS A 105 -13.72 -18.91 1.75
CA LYS A 105 -14.17 -20.27 1.44
C LYS A 105 -15.57 -20.53 2.02
N GLU A 106 -15.84 -20.06 3.24
CA GLU A 106 -17.17 -20.11 3.85
C GLU A 106 -18.20 -19.33 3.03
N VAL A 107 -17.82 -18.21 2.40
CA VAL A 107 -18.71 -17.50 1.45
C VAL A 107 -19.13 -18.40 0.29
N LYS A 108 -18.20 -19.18 -0.26
CA LYS A 108 -18.52 -20.09 -1.39
C LYS A 108 -19.46 -21.21 -0.95
N SER A 109 -19.30 -21.75 0.26
CA SER A 109 -20.19 -22.81 0.76
C SER A 109 -21.58 -22.28 1.11
N VAL A 110 -21.68 -21.11 1.73
CA VAL A 110 -22.96 -20.45 2.10
C VAL A 110 -23.76 -19.99 0.88
N ARG A 111 -23.10 -19.77 -0.27
CA ARG A 111 -23.74 -19.35 -1.52
C ARG A 111 -24.39 -20.48 -2.32
N LEU A 112 -23.99 -21.73 -2.11
CA LEU A 112 -24.68 -22.90 -2.66
C LEU A 112 -25.78 -23.30 -1.68
N PRO A 113 -27.03 -22.79 -1.87
CA PRO A 113 -28.05 -23.65 -2.46
C PRO A 113 -29.16 -22.88 -3.23
N CYS A 114 -29.06 -22.85 -4.56
CA CYS A 114 -30.18 -22.83 -5.52
C CYS A 114 -29.55 -22.83 -6.92
N SER A 115 -29.14 -24.01 -7.39
CA SER A 115 -29.26 -24.25 -8.82
C SER A 115 -30.72 -23.99 -9.15
N ILE A 116 -30.99 -23.02 -10.01
CA ILE A 116 -32.25 -22.96 -10.77
C ILE A 116 -32.44 -24.38 -11.29
N ALA A 117 -33.40 -25.11 -10.73
CA ALA A 117 -33.82 -26.37 -11.30
C ALA A 117 -34.22 -26.03 -12.73
N LYS A 118 -33.44 -26.50 -13.71
CA LYS A 118 -33.74 -26.30 -15.14
C LYS A 118 -35.11 -26.87 -15.52
N ASN A 119 -35.73 -27.64 -14.64
CA ASN A 119 -37.07 -28.19 -14.78
C ASN A 119 -37.85 -27.75 -13.53
N GLY A 120 -38.91 -26.97 -13.73
CA GLY A 120 -39.70 -26.30 -12.68
C GLY A 120 -40.41 -27.25 -11.71
N SER A 121 -39.65 -27.92 -10.86
CA SER A 121 -40.13 -28.63 -9.69
C SER A 121 -39.51 -27.98 -8.46
N SER A 122 -40.37 -27.54 -7.54
CA SER A 122 -40.04 -26.75 -6.37
C SER A 122 -38.88 -27.38 -5.58
N CYS A 123 -37.74 -26.69 -5.54
CA CYS A 123 -36.62 -27.14 -4.72
C CYS A 123 -36.91 -26.83 -3.24
N PHE A 124 -37.13 -27.92 -2.51
CA PHE A 124 -36.72 -28.21 -1.14
C PHE A 124 -36.41 -27.01 -0.23
N LYS A 125 -37.17 -26.90 0.87
CA LYS A 125 -36.97 -25.96 1.98
C LYS A 125 -35.49 -25.73 2.24
N ALA A 126 -34.99 -24.51 2.00
CA ALA A 126 -33.71 -24.11 2.53
C ALA A 126 -33.77 -24.32 4.05
N ASN A 127 -32.86 -25.13 4.58
CA ASN A 127 -32.81 -25.36 6.02
C ASN A 127 -32.62 -24.00 6.72
N THR A 128 -33.31 -23.75 7.83
CA THR A 128 -33.29 -22.45 8.54
C THR A 128 -31.87 -21.99 8.88
N ASP A 129 -30.98 -22.95 9.14
CA ASP A 129 -29.57 -22.72 9.45
C ASP A 129 -28.78 -22.13 8.26
N ASP A 130 -29.11 -22.54 7.02
CA ASP A 130 -28.46 -22.01 5.81
C ASP A 130 -28.96 -20.61 5.46
N ALA A 131 -30.22 -20.31 5.81
CA ALA A 131 -30.77 -18.96 5.69
C ALA A 131 -30.13 -17.99 6.69
N TRP A 132 -29.98 -18.41 7.96
CA TRP A 132 -29.29 -17.65 9.00
C TRP A 132 -27.83 -17.36 8.62
N LYS A 133 -27.07 -18.38 8.19
CA LYS A 133 -25.67 -18.21 7.73
C LYS A 133 -25.54 -17.20 6.59
N ARG A 134 -26.46 -17.22 5.62
CA ARG A 134 -26.48 -16.22 4.53
C ARG A 134 -26.71 -14.81 5.04
N GLU A 135 -27.62 -14.63 5.98
CA GLU A 135 -27.96 -13.32 6.52
C GLU A 135 -26.84 -12.75 7.39
N THR A 136 -26.28 -13.57 8.28
CA THR A 136 -25.11 -13.21 9.08
C THR A 136 -23.93 -12.80 8.21
N TRP A 137 -23.68 -13.52 7.11
CA TRP A 137 -22.61 -13.18 6.17
C TRP A 137 -22.86 -11.84 5.46
N LYS A 138 -24.09 -11.60 4.99
CA LYS A 138 -24.44 -10.30 4.38
C LYS A 138 -24.21 -9.17 5.36
N GLN A 139 -24.62 -9.35 6.62
CA GLN A 139 -24.43 -8.35 7.65
C GLN A 139 -22.94 -8.09 7.91
N GLN A 140 -22.12 -9.15 8.05
CA GLN A 140 -20.67 -9.03 8.16
C GLN A 140 -20.04 -8.31 6.95
N ARG A 141 -20.52 -8.57 5.73
CA ARG A 141 -20.05 -7.88 4.53
C ARG A 141 -20.38 -6.39 4.55
N ILE A 142 -21.61 -6.03 4.90
CA ILE A 142 -22.03 -4.62 5.04
C ILE A 142 -21.19 -3.94 6.12
N ASN A 143 -21.03 -4.57 7.28
CA ASN A 143 -20.21 -4.03 8.37
C ASN A 143 -18.77 -3.82 7.92
N ARG A 144 -18.16 -4.74 7.16
CA ARG A 144 -16.83 -4.55 6.56
C ARG A 144 -16.74 -3.35 5.62
N LEU A 145 -17.74 -3.14 4.76
CA LEU A 145 -17.78 -1.98 3.86
C LEU A 145 -17.92 -0.66 4.63
N ILE A 146 -18.73 -0.65 5.68
CA ILE A 146 -18.88 0.49 6.59
C ILE A 146 -17.55 0.76 7.31
N ILE A 147 -16.90 -0.27 7.84
CA ILE A 147 -15.61 -0.16 8.51
C ILE A 147 -14.54 0.41 7.56
N ASP A 148 -14.44 -0.11 6.33
CA ASP A 148 -13.48 0.40 5.33
C ASP A 148 -13.75 1.89 5.02
N HIS A 149 -15.02 2.29 4.92
CA HIS A 149 -15.38 3.70 4.76
C HIS A 149 -14.99 4.55 5.98
N LEU A 150 -15.31 4.11 7.19
CA LEU A 150 -14.95 4.81 8.43
C LEU A 150 -13.44 4.97 8.57
N LEU A 151 -12.66 3.95 8.24
CA LEU A 151 -11.19 3.99 8.28
C LEU A 151 -10.62 5.01 7.29
N ARG A 152 -11.20 5.11 6.08
CA ARG A 152 -10.79 6.12 5.07
C ARG A 152 -11.18 7.53 5.47
N SER A 153 -12.34 7.69 6.11
CA SER A 153 -12.80 8.98 6.62
C SER A 153 -12.11 9.42 7.90
N GLY A 154 -11.26 8.56 8.50
CA GLY A 154 -10.49 8.87 9.71
C GLY A 154 -11.18 8.53 11.03
N TYR A 155 -12.35 7.89 11.01
CA TYR A 155 -13.11 7.47 12.20
C TYR A 155 -12.64 6.11 12.74
N PHE A 156 -11.39 6.04 13.23
CA PHE A 156 -10.75 4.78 13.65
C PHE A 156 -11.41 4.12 14.87
N GLU A 157 -11.82 4.89 15.87
CA GLU A 157 -12.42 4.35 17.09
C GLU A 157 -13.78 3.71 16.81
N THR A 158 -14.62 4.39 16.02
CA THR A 158 -15.93 3.88 15.59
C THR A 158 -15.77 2.64 14.71
N ALA A 159 -14.82 2.66 13.78
CA ALA A 159 -14.47 1.51 12.96
C ALA A 159 -14.03 0.31 13.81
N GLN A 160 -13.23 0.54 14.85
CA GLN A 160 -12.76 -0.50 15.75
C GLN A 160 -13.91 -1.11 16.55
N LYS A 161 -14.75 -0.28 17.19
CA LYS A 161 -15.92 -0.77 17.94
C LYS A 161 -16.86 -1.61 17.07
N LEU A 162 -17.10 -1.18 15.83
CA LEU A 162 -17.94 -1.93 14.88
C LEU A 162 -17.27 -3.25 14.45
N ALA A 163 -15.95 -3.26 14.30
CA ALA A 163 -15.19 -4.46 13.94
C ALA A 163 -15.24 -5.53 15.05
N GLU A 164 -15.10 -5.11 16.31
CA GLU A 164 -15.19 -5.97 17.50
C GLU A 164 -16.61 -6.54 17.66
N GLN A 165 -17.65 -5.71 17.50
CA GLN A 165 -19.05 -6.15 17.61
C GLN A 165 -19.49 -7.10 16.51
N SER A 166 -18.87 -7.02 15.33
CA SER A 166 -19.26 -7.80 14.15
C SER A 166 -18.39 -9.04 13.92
N ASP A 167 -17.37 -9.26 14.75
CA ASP A 167 -16.35 -10.30 14.58
C ASP A 167 -15.69 -10.29 13.19
N VAL A 168 -15.35 -9.10 12.69
CA VAL A 168 -14.71 -8.90 11.38
C VAL A 168 -13.35 -8.19 11.46
N GLU A 169 -12.77 -8.07 12.66
CA GLU A 169 -11.51 -7.37 12.89
C GLU A 169 -10.38 -7.87 11.99
N VAL A 170 -10.25 -9.19 11.87
CA VAL A 170 -9.23 -9.87 11.03
C VAL A 170 -9.33 -9.45 9.55
N MET A 171 -10.51 -9.04 9.09
CA MET A 171 -10.74 -8.60 7.72
C MET A 171 -10.42 -7.12 7.48
N CYS A 172 -10.27 -6.34 8.52
CA CYS A 172 -10.06 -4.91 8.42
C CYS A 172 -8.59 -4.58 8.15
N ASN A 173 -8.33 -3.56 7.33
CA ASN A 173 -6.96 -3.11 7.00
C ASN A 173 -6.55 -1.91 7.86
N LYS A 174 -6.87 -1.94 9.17
CA LYS A 174 -6.72 -0.80 10.10
C LYS A 174 -5.33 -0.18 10.06
N SER A 175 -4.28 -0.99 10.16
CA SER A 175 -2.88 -0.53 10.21
C SER A 175 -2.48 0.31 8.99
N ILE A 176 -2.99 -0.03 7.81
CA ILE A 176 -2.64 0.67 6.56
C ILE A 176 -3.32 2.02 6.48
N PHE A 177 -4.60 2.09 6.87
CA PHE A 177 -5.32 3.36 6.92
C PHE A 177 -4.77 4.28 8.03
N MET A 178 -4.33 3.72 9.15
CA MET A 178 -3.66 4.50 10.20
C MET A 178 -2.35 5.12 9.70
N ILE A 179 -1.50 4.35 9.02
CA ILE A 179 -0.25 4.88 8.44
C ILE A 179 -0.58 5.96 7.40
N ALA A 180 -1.54 5.71 6.51
CA ALA A 180 -1.95 6.69 5.51
C ALA A 180 -2.41 8.00 6.16
N LYS A 181 -3.27 7.92 7.19
CA LYS A 181 -3.73 9.09 7.92
C LYS A 181 -2.60 9.84 8.62
N GLN A 182 -1.67 9.13 9.25
CA GLN A 182 -0.49 9.78 9.87
C GLN A 182 0.35 10.55 8.86
N VAL A 183 0.49 10.03 7.63
CA VAL A 183 1.17 10.74 6.53
C VAL A 183 0.37 11.96 6.10
N GLU A 184 -0.95 11.83 5.90
CA GLU A 184 -1.81 12.97 5.55
C GLU A 184 -1.78 14.09 6.60
N ASP A 185 -1.87 13.73 7.88
CA ASP A 185 -1.83 14.69 8.98
C ASP A 185 -0.44 15.32 9.16
N SER A 186 0.64 14.61 8.81
CA SER A 186 1.99 15.17 8.74
C SER A 186 2.08 16.21 7.62
N LEU A 187 1.59 15.87 6.42
CA LEU A 187 1.61 16.77 5.27
C LEU A 187 0.75 18.01 5.50
N SER A 188 -0.40 17.89 6.18
CA SER A 188 -1.25 19.06 6.52
C SER A 188 -0.60 20.00 7.54
N ARG A 189 0.33 19.50 8.36
CA ARG A 189 1.20 20.32 9.23
C ARG A 189 2.48 20.82 8.54
N HIS A 190 2.61 20.60 7.23
CA HIS A 190 3.80 20.92 6.45
C HIS A 190 5.07 20.14 6.88
N GLU A 191 4.89 18.96 7.48
CA GLU A 191 5.95 18.03 7.88
C GLU A 191 6.09 16.92 6.83
N THR A 192 7.27 16.76 6.24
CA THR A 192 7.51 15.78 5.15
C THR A 192 8.06 14.45 5.62
N ASP A 193 8.54 14.34 6.86
CA ASP A 193 9.30 13.19 7.36
C ASP A 193 8.54 11.86 7.23
N ARG A 194 7.28 11.83 7.66
CA ARG A 194 6.43 10.63 7.57
C ARG A 194 6.15 10.23 6.12
N CYS A 195 5.99 11.21 5.23
CA CYS A 195 5.78 10.95 3.81
C CYS A 195 7.06 10.39 3.17
N ILE A 196 8.23 10.92 3.51
CA ILE A 196 9.54 10.41 3.05
C ILE A 196 9.73 8.96 3.52
N GLU A 197 9.46 8.69 4.80
CA GLU A 197 9.54 7.35 5.37
C GLU A 197 8.66 6.38 4.58
N TRP A 198 7.41 6.75 4.33
CA TRP A 198 6.48 5.95 3.53
C TRP A 198 6.98 5.73 2.09
N ILE A 199 7.57 6.75 1.45
CA ILE A 199 8.13 6.62 0.10
C ILE A 199 9.33 5.66 0.09
N MET A 200 10.22 5.75 1.08
CA MET A 200 11.38 4.85 1.20
C MET A 200 10.93 3.40 1.40
N ASP A 201 9.93 3.21 2.25
CA ASP A 201 9.29 1.93 2.53
C ASP A 201 8.68 1.27 1.29
N ASN A 202 8.19 2.09 0.36
CA ASN A 202 7.50 1.64 -0.85
C ASN A 202 8.32 1.85 -2.14
N LYS A 203 9.59 2.25 -2.03
CA LYS A 203 10.44 2.74 -3.13
C LYS A 203 10.51 1.81 -4.34
N SER A 204 10.67 0.51 -4.10
CA SER A 204 10.76 -0.48 -5.19
C SER A 204 9.46 -0.60 -5.98
N LYS A 205 8.30 -0.44 -5.32
CA LYS A 205 6.99 -0.49 -5.97
C LYS A 205 6.70 0.82 -6.69
N LEU A 206 6.95 1.96 -6.04
CA LEU A 206 6.80 3.30 -6.62
C LEU A 206 7.64 3.45 -7.91
N ARG A 207 8.85 2.90 -7.94
CA ARG A 207 9.69 2.88 -9.15
C ARG A 207 9.05 2.11 -10.30
N ARG A 208 8.42 0.96 -10.02
CA ARG A 208 7.70 0.16 -11.04
C ARG A 208 6.44 0.89 -11.53
N LEU A 209 5.78 1.63 -10.65
CA LEU A 209 4.60 2.44 -10.96
C LEU A 209 4.94 3.78 -11.65
N LYS A 210 6.24 4.11 -11.78
CA LYS A 210 6.76 5.38 -12.28
C LYS A 210 6.13 6.58 -11.56
N SER A 211 6.07 6.49 -10.23
CA SER A 211 5.49 7.53 -9.38
C SER A 211 6.35 8.80 -9.38
N ASN A 212 5.69 9.96 -9.40
CA ASN A 212 6.34 11.27 -9.29
C ASN A 212 6.28 11.84 -7.86
N LEU A 213 5.71 11.11 -6.89
CA LEU A 213 5.48 11.58 -5.53
C LEU A 213 6.79 11.97 -4.82
N GLU A 214 7.85 11.17 -4.95
CA GLU A 214 9.17 11.50 -4.38
C GLU A 214 9.67 12.83 -4.90
N ILE A 215 9.56 13.09 -6.20
CA ILE A 215 10.04 14.33 -6.81
C ILE A 215 9.18 15.52 -6.36
N ALA A 216 7.85 15.35 -6.36
CA ALA A 216 6.93 16.39 -5.91
C ALA A 216 7.19 16.81 -4.45
N LEU A 217 7.45 15.85 -3.56
CA LEU A 217 7.78 16.10 -2.16
C LEU A 217 9.12 16.85 -2.02
N ARG A 218 10.17 16.40 -2.74
CA ARG A 218 11.49 17.07 -2.73
C ARG A 218 11.44 18.49 -3.29
N ILE A 219 10.62 18.73 -4.31
CA ILE A 219 10.33 20.06 -4.85
C ILE A 219 9.70 20.94 -3.77
N GLN A 220 8.72 20.43 -3.02
CA GLN A 220 8.06 21.17 -1.95
C GLN A 220 9.03 21.51 -0.81
N GLU A 221 9.88 20.57 -0.40
CA GLU A 221 10.94 20.83 0.62
C GLU A 221 11.90 21.94 0.18
N CYS A 222 12.32 21.96 -1.10
CA CYS A 222 13.13 23.04 -1.64
C CYS A 222 12.42 24.39 -1.60
N ILE A 223 11.13 24.43 -1.97
CA ILE A 223 10.32 25.66 -1.94
C ILE A 223 10.25 26.20 -0.51
N GLU A 224 10.02 25.34 0.48
CA GLU A 224 9.99 25.74 1.89
C GLU A 224 11.34 26.26 2.40
N MET A 225 12.46 25.67 1.98
CA MET A 225 13.79 26.21 2.30
C MET A 225 14.01 27.61 1.72
N VAL A 226 13.55 27.84 0.48
CA VAL A 226 13.61 29.18 -0.15
C VAL A 226 12.67 30.16 0.55
N LYS A 227 11.46 29.72 0.92
CA LYS A 227 10.50 30.51 1.73
C LYS A 227 11.11 30.91 3.07
N LYS A 228 11.95 30.08 3.71
CA LYS A 228 12.70 30.40 4.94
C LYS A 228 13.94 31.28 4.72
N GLY A 229 14.30 31.61 3.47
CA GLY A 229 15.51 32.37 3.14
C GLY A 229 16.79 31.54 3.17
N GLN A 230 16.69 30.22 3.38
CA GLN A 230 17.82 29.29 3.50
C GLN A 230 18.31 28.81 2.13
N ARG A 231 18.66 29.75 1.26
CA ARG A 231 18.94 29.48 -0.16
C ARG A 231 20.13 28.56 -0.38
N MET A 232 21.21 28.71 0.40
CA MET A 232 22.37 27.81 0.28
C MET A 232 22.02 26.37 0.64
N GLN A 233 21.19 26.16 1.68
CA GLN A 233 20.71 24.83 2.04
C GLN A 233 19.83 24.25 0.95
N ALA A 234 18.94 25.04 0.33
CA ALA A 234 18.13 24.61 -0.81
C ALA A 234 19.01 24.16 -1.99
N VAL A 235 20.11 24.86 -2.29
CA VAL A 235 21.07 24.44 -3.35
C VAL A 235 21.74 23.12 -3.00
N MET A 236 22.25 22.96 -1.78
CA MET A 236 22.90 21.71 -1.35
C MET A 236 21.93 20.53 -1.40
N TYR A 237 20.70 20.76 -0.95
CA TYR A 237 19.63 19.78 -0.97
C TYR A 237 19.25 19.39 -2.40
N ALA A 238 19.04 20.37 -3.27
CA ALA A 238 18.76 20.16 -4.69
C ALA A 238 19.88 19.36 -5.38
N ARG A 239 21.14 19.67 -5.10
CA ARG A 239 22.29 18.90 -5.61
C ARG A 239 22.27 17.46 -5.11
N LYS A 240 21.95 17.21 -3.84
CA LYS A 240 21.90 15.87 -3.28
C LYS A 240 20.80 15.00 -3.90
N HIS A 241 19.61 15.57 -4.08
CA HIS A 241 18.42 14.80 -4.45
C HIS A 241 18.09 14.83 -5.94
N PHE A 242 18.41 15.91 -6.66
CA PHE A 242 18.10 16.05 -8.08
C PHE A 242 19.24 15.67 -9.02
N SER A 243 20.50 15.64 -8.57
CA SER A 243 21.64 15.22 -9.42
C SER A 243 21.55 13.76 -9.88
N THR A 244 20.91 12.92 -9.07
CA THR A 244 20.73 11.49 -9.35
C THR A 244 19.46 11.20 -10.16
N LEU A 245 18.69 12.24 -10.52
CA LEU A 245 17.48 12.06 -11.32
C LEU A 245 17.82 11.82 -12.79
N PRO A 246 17.19 10.81 -13.42
CA PRO A 246 17.23 10.63 -14.86
C PRO A 246 16.84 11.92 -15.62
N PRO A 247 17.45 12.20 -16.80
CA PRO A 247 17.13 13.37 -17.62
C PRO A 247 15.63 13.54 -17.91
N GLN A 248 14.90 12.43 -18.03
CA GLN A 248 13.45 12.41 -18.30
C GLN A 248 12.60 13.03 -17.17
N LEU A 249 13.14 13.09 -15.96
CA LEU A 249 12.46 13.60 -14.77
C LEU A 249 12.77 15.08 -14.49
N TRP A 250 13.66 15.69 -15.28
CA TRP A 250 13.90 17.14 -15.31
C TRP A 250 12.75 17.86 -16.01
N THR A 251 11.61 17.86 -15.33
CA THR A 251 10.36 18.43 -15.83
C THR A 251 10.27 19.93 -15.54
N GLY A 252 9.30 20.60 -16.18
CA GLY A 252 9.02 22.03 -15.93
C GLY A 252 8.96 22.44 -14.45
N PRO A 253 8.34 21.65 -13.55
CA PRO A 253 8.35 21.92 -12.11
C PRO A 253 9.74 21.97 -11.47
N VAL A 254 10.65 21.06 -11.83
CA VAL A 254 12.02 21.02 -11.30
C VAL A 254 12.79 22.27 -11.74
N LEU A 255 12.69 22.61 -13.03
CA LEU A 255 13.33 23.81 -13.58
C LEU A 255 12.80 25.10 -12.94
N LYS A 256 11.49 25.17 -12.69
CA LYS A 256 10.87 26.30 -11.98
C LYS A 256 11.42 26.45 -10.56
N VAL A 257 11.63 25.35 -9.82
CA VAL A 257 12.25 25.41 -8.49
C VAL A 257 13.72 25.79 -8.55
N MET A 258 14.49 25.32 -9.53
CA MET A 258 15.88 25.77 -9.72
C MET A 258 15.96 27.27 -10.02
N GLY A 259 15.05 27.78 -10.85
CA GLY A 259 14.89 29.21 -11.10
C GLY A 259 14.53 29.96 -9.83
N LEU A 260 13.58 29.46 -9.03
CA LEU A 260 13.20 30.07 -7.74
C LEU A 260 14.37 30.10 -6.75
N ILE A 261 15.15 29.02 -6.66
CA ILE A 261 16.39 29.01 -5.88
C ILE A 261 17.36 30.06 -6.41
N GLY A 262 17.42 30.30 -7.72
CA GLY A 262 18.25 31.30 -8.41
C GLY A 262 17.78 32.76 -8.28
N PHE A 263 16.48 33.02 -8.21
CA PHE A 263 15.93 34.38 -8.07
C PHE A 263 15.74 34.79 -6.59
N GLY A 264 15.52 33.83 -5.68
CA GLY A 264 15.36 34.10 -4.25
C GLY A 264 13.93 34.52 -3.90
N ARG A 265 13.75 35.30 -2.82
CA ARG A 265 12.44 35.81 -2.36
C ARG A 265 11.97 37.03 -3.17
N THR A 266 11.96 36.96 -4.50
CA THR A 266 11.34 38.02 -5.31
C THR A 266 9.88 37.67 -5.52
N TYR A 267 9.02 38.31 -4.72
CA TYR A 267 7.55 38.15 -4.75
C TYR A 267 6.89 38.82 -5.97
N ASP A 268 7.66 39.44 -6.86
CA ASP A 268 7.15 40.27 -7.97
C ASP A 268 6.73 39.48 -9.22
N ILE A 269 6.89 38.15 -9.22
CA ILE A 269 6.52 37.31 -10.36
C ILE A 269 5.37 36.37 -9.95
N GLU A 270 4.18 36.60 -10.52
CA GLU A 270 2.94 35.84 -10.25
C GLU A 270 3.14 34.31 -10.37
N SER A 271 3.98 33.88 -11.32
CA SER A 271 4.32 32.47 -11.53
C SER A 271 5.03 31.80 -10.34
N TYR A 272 5.83 32.57 -9.59
CA TYR A 272 6.52 32.07 -8.39
C TYR A 272 5.65 32.18 -7.13
N LYS A 273 4.73 33.16 -7.09
CA LYS A 273 3.73 33.29 -6.01
C LYS A 273 2.77 32.11 -5.98
N ALA A 274 2.23 31.71 -7.13
CA ALA A 274 1.44 30.49 -7.27
C ALA A 274 2.24 29.22 -6.90
N LEU A 275 3.57 29.25 -7.09
CA LEU A 275 4.44 28.15 -6.71
C LEU A 275 4.65 28.04 -5.18
N CYS A 276 4.32 29.08 -4.41
CA CYS A 276 4.49 29.12 -2.96
C CYS A 276 3.15 29.03 -2.19
N SER A 277 2.02 28.85 -2.91
CA SER A 277 0.68 28.70 -2.32
C SER A 277 0.60 27.46 -1.43
N ASP A 278 -0.18 27.56 -0.36
CA ASP A 278 -0.46 26.45 0.55
C ASP A 278 -1.34 25.38 -0.10
N ASP A 279 -2.07 25.70 -1.18
CA ASP A 279 -2.86 24.74 -1.98
C ASP A 279 -2.02 23.56 -2.49
N LYS A 280 -0.71 23.74 -2.59
CA LYS A 280 0.22 22.69 -3.00
C LYS A 280 0.30 21.54 -2.01
N TRP A 281 0.11 21.81 -0.73
CA TRP A 281 0.08 20.77 0.29
C TRP A 281 -1.16 19.90 0.12
N ASP A 282 -2.30 20.51 -0.21
CA ASP A 282 -3.52 19.75 -0.54
C ASP A 282 -3.34 18.91 -1.81
N MET A 283 -2.73 19.47 -2.85
CA MET A 283 -2.38 18.71 -4.07
C MET A 283 -1.43 17.55 -3.77
N LEU A 284 -0.49 17.73 -2.84
CA LEU A 284 0.48 16.72 -2.44
C LEU A 284 -0.16 15.60 -1.62
N ILE A 285 -1.08 15.95 -0.72
CA ILE A 285 -1.92 15.00 0.02
C ILE A 285 -2.76 14.16 -0.96
N GLU A 286 -3.37 14.80 -1.96
CA GLU A 286 -4.16 14.09 -2.97
C GLU A 286 -3.28 13.18 -3.84
N LEU A 287 -2.09 13.65 -4.24
CA LEU A 287 -1.12 12.81 -4.95
C LEU A 287 -0.71 11.60 -4.10
N PHE A 288 -0.47 11.80 -2.80
CA PHE A 288 -0.17 10.71 -1.88
C PHE A 288 -1.33 9.71 -1.80
N ARG A 289 -2.58 10.17 -1.67
CA ARG A 289 -3.78 9.31 -1.65
C ARG A 289 -3.88 8.44 -2.90
N GLN A 290 -3.67 9.03 -4.07
CA GLN A 290 -3.68 8.32 -5.34
C GLN A 290 -2.58 7.26 -5.42
N GLU A 291 -1.35 7.59 -5.01
CA GLU A 291 -0.24 6.66 -5.04
C GLU A 291 -0.39 5.53 -3.99
N ASN A 292 -0.92 5.85 -2.81
CA ASN A 292 -1.26 4.87 -1.77
C ASN A 292 -2.31 3.88 -2.28
N ALA A 293 -3.37 4.38 -2.91
CA ALA A 293 -4.38 3.55 -3.55
C ALA A 293 -3.82 2.66 -4.67
N ARG A 294 -2.92 3.20 -5.52
CA ARG A 294 -2.27 2.42 -6.60
C ARG A 294 -1.40 1.28 -6.07
N ILE A 295 -0.70 1.47 -4.95
CA ILE A 295 0.14 0.43 -4.35
C ILE A 295 -0.71 -0.74 -3.85
N PHE A 296 -1.73 -0.43 -3.05
CA PHE A 296 -2.56 -1.45 -2.41
C PHE A 296 -3.71 -1.94 -3.31
N GLN A 297 -3.91 -1.30 -4.48
CA GLN A 297 -5.08 -1.49 -5.35
C GLN A 297 -6.39 -1.37 -4.58
N VAL A 298 -6.36 -0.54 -3.54
CA VAL A 298 -7.55 -0.17 -2.78
C VAL A 298 -8.19 0.97 -3.58
N PHE A 299 -9.46 0.84 -3.90
CA PHE A 299 -10.19 1.88 -4.64
C PHE A 299 -10.01 3.23 -3.93
N ILE A 300 -9.79 4.33 -4.66
CA ILE A 300 -9.61 5.66 -4.06
C ILE A 300 -10.91 6.12 -3.39
N TYR A 301 -12.05 5.79 -4.00
CA TYR A 301 -13.37 6.06 -3.47
C TYR A 301 -13.90 4.88 -2.67
N ALA A 302 -14.72 5.18 -1.67
CA ALA A 302 -15.47 4.16 -0.94
C ALA A 302 -16.22 3.29 -1.96
N LEU A 303 -16.12 1.96 -1.82
CA LEU A 303 -16.81 1.01 -2.70
C LEU A 303 -18.31 1.31 -2.84
N LEU A 304 -18.92 2.02 -1.88
CA LEU A 304 -20.30 2.52 -1.93
C LEU A 304 -20.57 3.50 -3.08
N TYR A 305 -19.66 4.44 -3.36
CA TYR A 305 -19.87 5.47 -4.38
C TYR A 305 -19.64 4.90 -5.79
N ASP A 306 -18.58 4.09 -5.96
CA ASP A 306 -18.31 3.40 -7.23
C ASP A 306 -19.31 2.27 -7.50
N GLN A 307 -19.89 1.62 -6.49
CA GLN A 307 -21.00 0.69 -6.71
C GLN A 307 -22.25 1.41 -7.20
N LEU A 308 -22.60 2.56 -6.62
CA LEU A 308 -23.70 3.39 -7.13
C LEU A 308 -23.40 3.85 -8.56
N LEU A 309 -22.19 4.32 -8.85
CA LEU A 309 -21.82 4.80 -10.17
C LEU A 309 -21.75 3.67 -11.21
N CYS A 310 -21.17 2.50 -10.89
CA CYS A 310 -21.13 1.33 -11.77
C CYS A 310 -22.51 0.69 -11.98
N ILE A 311 -23.36 0.61 -10.96
CA ILE A 311 -24.74 0.11 -11.11
C ILE A 311 -25.55 1.08 -11.98
N VAL A 312 -25.40 2.40 -11.78
CA VAL A 312 -26.09 3.43 -12.58
C VAL A 312 -25.56 3.45 -14.01
N THR A 313 -24.24 3.43 -14.24
CA THR A 313 -23.66 3.42 -15.58
C THR A 313 -23.99 2.13 -16.32
N THR A 314 -23.88 0.96 -15.69
CA THR A 314 -24.21 -0.32 -16.35
C THR A 314 -25.70 -0.39 -16.70
N ARG A 315 -26.61 0.09 -15.84
CA ARG A 315 -28.04 0.19 -16.16
C ARG A 315 -28.34 1.22 -17.25
N VAL A 316 -27.66 2.36 -17.26
CA VAL A 316 -27.82 3.39 -18.30
C VAL A 316 -27.31 2.88 -19.65
N TYR A 317 -26.14 2.23 -19.69
CA TYR A 317 -25.62 1.60 -20.90
C TYR A 317 -26.53 0.48 -21.40
N PHE A 318 -27.09 -0.35 -20.52
CA PHE A 318 -28.03 -1.40 -20.90
C PHE A 318 -29.36 -0.82 -21.41
N LEU A 319 -29.88 0.23 -20.78
CA LEU A 319 -31.10 0.93 -21.22
C LEU A 319 -30.90 1.65 -22.57
N VAL A 320 -29.74 2.27 -22.78
CA VAL A 320 -29.38 2.92 -24.05
C VAL A 320 -29.20 1.88 -25.15
N ALA A 321 -28.47 0.78 -24.88
CA ALA A 321 -28.32 -0.32 -25.83
C ALA A 321 -29.65 -1.00 -26.16
N PHE A 322 -30.54 -1.17 -25.17
CA PHE A 322 -31.87 -1.74 -25.38
C PHE A 322 -32.77 -0.80 -26.20
N LYS A 323 -32.75 0.51 -25.92
CA LYS A 323 -33.47 1.50 -26.75
C LYS A 323 -32.96 1.52 -28.18
N ILE A 324 -31.65 1.46 -28.39
CA ILE A 324 -31.04 1.41 -29.73
C ILE A 324 -31.44 0.13 -30.47
N ALA A 325 -31.48 -1.02 -29.78
CA ALA A 325 -31.90 -2.29 -30.37
C ALA A 325 -33.40 -2.32 -30.73
N VAL A 326 -34.27 -1.76 -29.89
CA VAL A 326 -35.72 -1.65 -30.15
C VAL A 326 -36.01 -0.67 -31.29
N VAL A 327 -35.30 0.45 -31.36
CA VAL A 327 -35.43 1.43 -32.46
C VAL A 327 -34.93 0.82 -33.77
N ARG A 328 -33.80 0.10 -33.79
CA ARG A 328 -33.34 -0.61 -34.98
C ARG A 328 -34.34 -1.65 -35.48
N LYS A 329 -35.00 -2.37 -34.57
CA LYS A 329 -36.01 -3.38 -34.93
C LYS A 329 -37.30 -2.77 -35.51
N LYS A 330 -37.64 -1.53 -35.14
CA LYS A 330 -38.76 -0.76 -35.72
C LYS A 330 -38.45 -0.12 -37.07
N ILE A 331 -37.18 0.06 -37.42
CA ILE A 331 -36.76 0.64 -38.71
C ILE A 331 -36.57 -0.45 -39.78
N LEU A 332 -36.42 -1.71 -39.36
CA LEU A 332 -36.20 -2.90 -40.21
C LEU A 332 -37.47 -3.75 -40.43
N CYS A 333 -38.64 -3.29 -39.99
CA CYS A 333 -39.95 -3.87 -40.28
C CYS A 333 -40.85 -2.79 -40.90
#